data_AF-A0A4P7WDA5-F1
#
_entry.id   AF-A0A4P7WDA5-F1
#
_cell.length_a   1.000
_cell.length_b   1.000
_cell.length_c   1.000
_cell.angle_alpha   90.00
_cell.angle_beta   90.00
_cell.angle_gamma   90.00
#
_symmetry.space_group_name_H-M   'P 1'
#
loop_
_entity.id
_entity.type
_entity.pdbx_description
1 polymer ?
#
loop_
_entity_poly.entity_id
_entity_poly.type
_entity_poly.pdbx_seq_one_letter_code
_entity_poly.pdbx_strand_id
1 'polypeptide(L)'
;MNHLPNEWFYCGNSSNEIGKEEIKQAIANSYNLRSGYVHNLQKLPNNLIDKWHSENSITTPMRNNQNEPYLTLRGLAKVIRKTVLQFVQKSEKTPNEEAQHLLADQKYAIWAKVDPNHWFFNPQQLNKGNVQRFLGEALNQLAGTYFSSKTLIFPLGILKKIEKQWNQLSDVSKKTQFATFYAIYVFESRLSDREKFFNQNILNEALDHLNQTLSIETLALHFFYTSYPSQYSILFRKLMNF
;
A
#
# COMPACT_ATOMS: atom_id res chain seq x y z
N MET A 1 31.18 18.13 -11.60
CA MET A 1 30.84 18.45 -10.21
C MET A 1 30.19 19.84 -10.09
N ASN A 2 29.09 20.12 -10.83
CA ASN A 2 28.43 21.45 -10.90
C ASN A 2 27.10 21.52 -10.14
N HIS A 3 26.82 20.57 -9.24
CA HIS A 3 25.48 20.40 -8.65
C HIS A 3 25.25 21.14 -7.32
N LEU A 4 26.19 21.97 -6.85
CA LEU A 4 26.05 22.71 -5.60
C LEU A 4 25.53 24.14 -5.86
N PRO A 5 24.26 24.45 -5.52
CA PRO A 5 23.67 25.77 -5.75
C PRO A 5 24.28 26.84 -4.84
N ASN A 6 24.34 28.09 -5.33
CA ASN A 6 25.01 29.21 -4.65
C ASN A 6 24.33 29.65 -3.34
N GLU A 7 23.09 29.24 -3.12
CA GLU A 7 22.33 29.39 -1.86
C GLU A 7 22.93 28.58 -0.69
N TRP A 8 23.95 27.76 -0.94
CA TRP A 8 24.75 27.09 0.09
C TRP A 8 25.58 28.07 0.93
N PHE A 9 25.82 29.29 0.44
CA PHE A 9 26.80 30.22 1.01
C PHE A 9 26.22 31.42 1.73
N TYR A 10 24.91 31.67 1.59
CA TYR A 10 24.27 32.85 2.15
C TYR A 10 22.94 32.46 2.78
N CYS A 11 22.90 32.44 4.11
CA CYS A 11 21.66 32.37 4.87
C CYS A 11 21.83 33.32 6.05
N GLY A 12 21.29 34.54 5.89
CA GLY A 12 21.50 35.65 6.80
C GLY A 12 21.29 35.31 8.28
N ASN A 13 22.14 35.93 9.10
CA ASN A 13 22.09 36.05 10.56
C ASN A 13 22.44 34.80 11.40
N SER A 14 23.53 34.10 11.07
CA SER A 14 24.30 33.37 12.09
C SER A 14 25.77 33.28 11.70
N SER A 15 26.67 33.48 12.66
CA SER A 15 28.14 33.60 12.53
C SER A 15 28.90 32.33 12.07
N ASN A 16 28.27 31.48 11.25
CA ASN A 16 28.81 30.19 10.78
C ASN A 16 28.53 29.98 9.27
N GLU A 17 28.83 30.99 8.45
CA GLU A 17 28.83 30.86 6.99
C GLU A 17 30.14 30.19 6.55
N ILE A 18 30.06 29.06 5.84
CA ILE A 18 31.21 28.29 5.36
C ILE A 18 31.34 28.45 3.86
N GLY A 19 32.54 28.73 3.37
CA GLY A 19 32.81 28.94 1.95
C GLY A 19 32.65 27.68 1.09
N LYS A 20 32.36 27.86 -0.20
CA LYS A 20 32.18 26.77 -1.19
C LYS A 20 33.37 25.84 -1.30
N GLU A 21 34.55 26.44 -1.33
CA GLU A 21 35.80 25.70 -1.44
C GLU A 21 36.12 24.96 -0.14
N GLU A 22 35.79 25.55 1.01
CA GLU A 22 35.96 24.91 2.31
C GLU A 22 35.06 23.67 2.46
N ILE A 23 33.78 23.75 2.05
CA ILE A 23 32.87 22.59 2.05
C ILE A 23 33.37 21.50 1.09
N LYS A 24 33.82 21.87 -0.11
CA LYS A 24 34.35 20.90 -1.08
C LYS A 24 35.56 20.15 -0.53
N GLN A 25 36.51 20.88 0.05
CA GLN A 25 37.68 20.31 0.71
C GLN A 25 37.27 19.41 1.88
N ALA A 26 36.34 19.86 2.73
CA ALA A 26 35.87 19.09 3.86
C ALA A 26 35.16 17.78 3.46
N ILE A 27 34.42 17.77 2.34
CA ILE A 27 33.81 16.56 1.77
C ILE A 27 34.89 15.61 1.24
N ALA A 28 35.87 16.12 0.50
CA ALA A 28 36.98 15.30 -0.01
C ALA A 28 37.77 14.66 1.13
N ASN A 29 38.06 15.43 2.17
CA ASN A 29 38.71 14.98 3.40
C ASN A 29 37.89 13.90 4.12
N SER A 30 36.56 14.06 4.18
CA SER A 30 35.66 13.05 4.76
C SER A 30 35.68 11.74 3.98
N TYR A 31 35.79 11.81 2.66
CA TYR A 31 35.93 10.62 1.81
C TYR A 31 37.27 9.91 2.05
N ASN A 32 38.36 10.67 2.15
CA ASN A 32 39.69 10.14 2.44
C ASN A 32 39.74 9.47 3.83
N LEU A 33 39.14 10.08 4.86
CA LEU A 33 39.01 9.49 6.19
C LEU A 33 38.23 8.16 6.15
N ARG A 34 37.11 8.12 5.43
CA ARG A 34 36.33 6.89 5.27
C ARG A 34 37.14 5.81 4.55
N SER A 35 37.82 6.17 3.46
CA SER A 35 38.66 5.25 2.68
C SER A 35 39.79 4.67 3.55
N GLY A 36 40.48 5.52 4.32
CA GLY A 36 41.51 5.08 5.27
C GLY A 36 40.97 4.21 6.40
N TYR A 37 39.78 4.51 6.92
CA TYR A 37 39.13 3.68 7.94
C TYR A 37 38.75 2.29 7.40
N VAL A 38 38.14 2.23 6.21
CA VAL A 38 37.65 0.98 5.61
C VAL A 38 38.78 0.11 5.06
N HIS A 39 39.75 0.71 4.38
CA HIS A 39 40.81 -0.05 3.68
C HIS A 39 42.08 -0.22 4.51
N ASN A 40 42.39 0.72 5.41
CA ASN A 40 43.64 0.72 6.18
C ASN A 40 43.41 0.59 7.71
N LEU A 41 42.17 0.37 8.16
CA LEU A 41 41.78 0.28 9.58
C LEU A 41 42.30 1.46 10.43
N GLN A 42 42.47 2.62 9.81
CA GLN A 42 42.95 3.82 10.49
C GLN A 42 41.89 4.34 11.45
N LYS A 43 42.26 4.55 12.71
CA LYS A 43 41.34 5.14 13.70
C LYS A 43 40.91 6.53 13.27
N LEU A 44 39.62 6.82 13.45
CA LEU A 44 39.09 8.16 13.23
C LEU A 44 39.69 9.13 14.27
N PRO A 45 40.01 10.37 13.86
CA PRO A 45 40.54 11.39 14.77
C PRO A 45 39.59 11.66 15.95
N ASN A 46 40.09 11.57 17.18
CA ASN A 46 39.29 11.76 18.40
C ASN A 46 38.57 13.11 18.45
N ASN A 47 39.16 14.17 17.88
CA ASN A 47 38.55 15.50 17.80
C ASN A 47 37.27 15.55 16.93
N LEU A 48 37.04 14.57 16.05
CA LEU A 48 35.78 14.44 15.30
C LEU A 48 34.70 13.67 16.08
N ILE A 49 35.12 12.82 17.01
CA ILE A 49 34.25 11.96 17.83
C ILE A 49 33.84 12.70 19.12
N ASP A 50 34.81 13.28 19.82
CA ASP A 50 34.64 13.89 21.15
C ASP A 50 33.84 15.21 21.09
N LYS A 51 33.78 15.86 19.93
CA LYS A 51 33.09 17.15 19.71
C LYS A 51 31.60 17.01 19.33
N TRP A 52 30.96 15.87 19.63
CA TRP A 52 29.54 15.66 19.32
C TRP A 52 28.60 16.73 19.92
N HIS A 53 28.96 17.31 21.07
CA HIS A 53 28.05 18.16 21.86
C HIS A 53 28.41 19.64 21.97
N SER A 54 29.61 20.09 21.59
CA SER A 54 30.12 21.40 22.05
C SER A 54 30.28 22.49 20.98
N GLU A 55 30.23 22.16 19.69
CA GLU A 55 30.49 23.15 18.63
C GLU A 55 29.30 23.31 17.66
N ASN A 56 28.87 24.57 17.48
CA ASN A 56 27.88 24.95 16.46
C ASN A 56 28.46 24.97 15.03
N SER A 57 29.77 24.71 14.88
CA SER A 57 30.49 24.73 13.61
C SER A 57 30.20 23.51 12.74
N ILE A 58 30.20 23.73 11.43
CA ILE A 58 30.00 22.69 10.41
C ILE A 58 31.35 22.04 10.05
N THR A 59 32.45 22.78 10.16
CA THR A 59 33.83 22.29 9.96
C THR A 59 34.65 22.47 11.24
N THR A 60 35.69 21.64 11.39
CA THR A 60 36.74 21.79 12.39
C THR A 60 38.08 21.45 11.74
N PRO A 61 39.17 22.15 12.08
CA PRO A 61 40.50 21.69 11.71
C PRO A 61 40.87 20.40 12.46
N MET A 62 41.80 19.62 11.89
CA MET A 62 42.39 18.48 12.59
C MET A 62 43.48 18.95 13.57
N ARG A 63 43.60 18.27 14.71
CA ARG A 63 44.60 18.62 15.74
C ARG A 63 46.04 18.66 15.21
N ASN A 64 46.34 17.84 14.20
CA ASN A 64 47.66 17.75 13.59
C ASN A 64 47.83 18.62 12.32
N ASN A 65 46.72 19.09 11.72
CA ASN A 65 46.71 19.92 10.51
C ASN A 65 45.67 21.04 10.68
N GLN A 66 46.11 22.21 11.17
CA GLN A 66 45.22 23.33 11.46
C GLN A 66 44.66 24.03 10.21
N ASN A 67 45.25 23.78 9.03
CA ASN A 67 44.90 24.44 7.78
C ASN A 67 43.84 23.72 6.94
N GLU A 68 43.45 22.50 7.30
CA GLU A 68 42.52 21.70 6.51
C GLU A 68 41.16 21.59 7.18
N PRO A 69 40.06 21.92 6.50
CA PRO A 69 38.73 21.80 7.06
C PRO A 69 38.27 20.33 7.01
N TYR A 70 37.76 19.83 8.13
CA TYR A 70 37.10 18.53 8.21
C TYR A 70 35.65 18.72 8.64
N LEU A 71 34.73 17.95 8.06
CA LEU A 71 33.33 18.00 8.49
C LEU A 71 33.20 17.45 9.91
N THR A 72 32.54 18.21 10.77
CA THR A 72 32.03 17.65 12.03
C THR A 72 30.89 16.67 11.72
N LEU A 73 30.53 15.79 12.65
CA LEU A 73 29.39 14.89 12.47
C LEU A 73 28.08 15.67 12.24
N ARG A 74 27.93 16.84 12.88
CA ARG A 74 26.83 17.77 12.62
C ARG A 74 26.90 18.40 11.22
N GLY A 75 28.09 18.79 10.78
CA GLY A 75 28.31 19.31 9.43
C GLY A 75 27.97 18.27 8.36
N LEU A 76 28.41 17.03 8.56
CA LEU A 76 28.07 15.89 7.71
C LEU A 76 26.56 15.64 7.67
N ALA A 77 25.88 15.62 8.82
CA ALA A 77 24.43 15.43 8.88
C ALA A 77 23.67 16.55 8.14
N LYS A 78 24.13 17.81 8.25
CA LYS A 78 23.56 18.94 7.51
C LYS A 78 23.75 18.80 6.00
N VAL A 79 24.95 18.41 5.56
CA VAL A 79 25.25 18.15 4.14
C VAL A 79 24.37 17.02 3.62
N ILE A 80 24.30 15.88 4.32
CA ILE A 80 23.45 14.73 3.94
C ILE A 80 22.00 15.14 3.83
N ARG A 81 21.44 15.78 4.86
CA ARG A 81 20.03 16.20 4.87
C ARG A 81 19.70 17.10 3.69
N LYS A 82 20.53 18.10 3.40
CA LYS A 82 20.32 19.00 2.26
C LYS A 82 20.45 18.26 0.92
N THR A 83 21.44 17.38 0.77
CA THR A 83 21.61 16.58 -0.45
C THR A 83 20.41 15.69 -0.71
N VAL A 84 19.90 14.99 0.32
CA VAL A 84 18.70 14.15 0.20
C VAL A 84 17.48 14.98 -0.16
N LEU A 85 17.27 16.12 0.50
CA LEU A 85 16.13 17.00 0.18
C LEU A 85 16.20 17.53 -1.25
N GLN A 86 17.38 17.95 -1.72
CA GLN A 86 17.56 18.41 -3.09
C GLN A 86 17.41 17.31 -4.12
N PHE A 87 17.88 16.10 -3.80
CA PHE A 87 17.66 14.92 -4.64
C PHE A 87 16.16 14.68 -4.80
N VAL A 88 15.43 14.54 -3.69
CA VAL A 88 13.97 14.33 -3.70
C VAL A 88 13.22 15.45 -4.42
N GLN A 89 13.63 16.71 -4.25
CA GLN A 89 13.02 17.85 -4.93
C GLN A 89 13.25 17.87 -6.45
N LYS A 90 14.41 17.36 -6.90
CA LYS A 90 14.80 17.34 -8.32
C LYS A 90 14.44 16.02 -9.01
N SER A 91 14.16 14.97 -8.25
CA SER A 91 13.71 13.68 -8.78
C SER A 91 12.36 13.84 -9.47
N GLU A 92 12.23 13.17 -10.62
CA GLU A 92 10.96 13.05 -11.30
C GLU A 92 9.94 12.39 -10.36
N LYS A 93 8.74 13.00 -10.25
CA LYS A 93 7.68 12.44 -9.43
C LYS A 93 7.04 11.29 -10.20
N THR A 94 7.38 10.06 -9.84
CA THR A 94 6.69 8.88 -10.37
C THR A 94 5.27 8.79 -9.79
N PRO A 95 4.25 8.45 -10.62
CA PRO A 95 2.93 8.09 -10.11
C PRO A 95 3.03 6.81 -9.28
N ASN A 96 2.16 6.69 -8.26
CA ASN A 96 2.10 5.60 -7.27
C ASN A 96 2.64 4.26 -7.78
N GLU A 97 3.82 3.86 -7.30
CA GLU A 97 4.31 2.49 -7.44
C GLU A 97 3.56 1.58 -6.46
N GLU A 98 3.21 0.38 -6.89
CA GLU A 98 2.67 -0.63 -5.99
C GLU A 98 3.75 -0.98 -4.94
N ALA A 99 3.53 -0.55 -3.70
CA ALA A 99 4.47 -0.66 -2.58
C ALA A 99 4.83 -2.10 -2.18
N GLN A 100 4.32 -3.12 -2.88
CA GLN A 100 4.52 -4.52 -2.55
C GLN A 100 6.01 -4.90 -2.53
N HIS A 101 6.83 -4.34 -3.42
CA HIS A 101 8.26 -4.61 -3.47
C HIS A 101 9.07 -3.92 -2.36
N LEU A 102 8.71 -2.70 -1.97
CA LEU A 102 9.37 -1.96 -0.89
C LEU A 102 9.13 -2.56 0.51
N LEU A 103 8.04 -3.31 0.66
CA LEU A 103 7.61 -3.88 1.92
C LEU A 103 8.17 -5.30 2.17
N ALA A 104 8.56 -6.01 1.12
CA ALA A 104 9.15 -7.35 1.21
C ALA A 104 10.55 -7.34 1.85
N ASP A 105 11.30 -6.23 1.73
CA ASP A 105 12.67 -6.10 2.25
C ASP A 105 12.74 -5.65 3.73
N GLN A 106 11.61 -5.45 4.40
CA GLN A 106 11.60 -5.07 5.81
C GLN A 106 11.75 -6.31 6.72
N LYS A 107 12.99 -6.55 7.19
CA LYS A 107 13.36 -7.66 8.09
C LYS A 107 12.57 -7.76 9.41
N TYR A 108 11.76 -6.75 9.77
CA TYR A 108 10.99 -6.70 11.01
C TYR A 108 9.49 -6.43 10.81
N ALA A 109 8.97 -6.53 9.58
CA ALA A 109 7.54 -6.38 9.34
C ALA A 109 6.78 -7.65 9.78
N ILE A 110 5.87 -7.51 10.75
CA ILE A 110 4.93 -8.56 11.13
C ILE A 110 3.66 -8.38 10.31
N TRP A 111 3.35 -9.37 9.49
CA TRP A 111 2.12 -9.42 8.71
C TRP A 111 1.08 -10.26 9.45
N ALA A 112 0.01 -9.60 9.90
CA ALA A 112 -1.16 -10.29 10.42
C ALA A 112 -2.32 -10.12 9.44
N LYS A 113 -2.91 -11.24 8.98
CA LYS A 113 -4.17 -11.18 8.26
C LYS A 113 -5.25 -10.79 9.27
N VAL A 114 -5.79 -9.58 9.13
CA VAL A 114 -6.95 -9.15 9.94
C VAL A 114 -8.12 -10.06 9.60
N ASP A 115 -8.68 -10.67 10.64
CA ASP A 115 -9.81 -11.58 10.49
C ASP A 115 -10.98 -10.88 9.74
N PRO A 116 -11.54 -11.51 8.70
CA PRO A 116 -12.62 -10.94 7.88
C PRO A 116 -13.80 -10.38 8.66
N ASN A 117 -14.09 -10.92 9.85
CA ASN A 117 -15.18 -10.45 10.70
C ASN A 117 -15.02 -9.00 11.16
N HIS A 118 -13.82 -8.41 11.07
CA HIS A 118 -13.56 -7.03 11.49
C HIS A 118 -13.77 -5.99 10.38
N TRP A 119 -13.75 -6.41 9.11
CA TRP A 119 -13.76 -5.47 7.99
C TRP A 119 -14.83 -5.75 6.94
N PHE A 120 -15.25 -7.01 6.81
CA PHE A 120 -16.17 -7.47 5.76
C PHE A 120 -17.55 -6.78 5.79
N PHE A 121 -17.95 -6.26 6.94
CA PHE A 121 -19.24 -5.57 7.12
C PHE A 121 -19.23 -4.11 6.74
N ASN A 122 -18.05 -3.49 6.62
CA ASN A 122 -17.95 -2.04 6.48
C ASN A 122 -18.23 -1.62 5.02
N PRO A 123 -19.38 -0.99 4.73
CA PRO A 123 -19.71 -0.59 3.37
C PRO A 123 -18.75 0.45 2.85
N GLN A 124 -18.15 1.28 3.69
CA GLN A 124 -17.20 2.31 3.24
C GLN A 124 -15.96 1.70 2.60
N GLN A 125 -15.56 0.49 3.01
CA GLN A 125 -14.39 -0.18 2.45
C GLN A 125 -14.64 -0.74 1.05
N LEU A 126 -15.88 -1.10 0.69
CA LEU A 126 -16.18 -1.67 -0.62
C LEU A 126 -15.99 -0.62 -1.74
N ASN A 127 -15.20 -0.93 -2.75
CA ASN A 127 -15.02 -0.11 -3.96
C ASN A 127 -14.67 -1.00 -5.17
N LYS A 128 -14.61 -0.41 -6.37
CA LYS A 128 -14.30 -1.14 -7.62
C LYS A 128 -12.91 -1.79 -7.59
N GLY A 129 -11.96 -1.23 -6.85
CA GLY A 129 -10.58 -1.73 -6.72
C GLY A 129 -10.46 -2.98 -5.84
N ASN A 130 -11.39 -3.20 -4.90
CA ASN A 130 -11.28 -4.30 -3.93
C ASN A 130 -12.47 -5.26 -3.89
N VAL A 131 -13.43 -5.16 -4.81
CA VAL A 131 -14.57 -6.08 -4.89
C VAL A 131 -14.14 -7.55 -4.97
N GLN A 132 -13.03 -7.86 -5.65
CA GLN A 132 -12.49 -9.23 -5.72
C GLN A 132 -12.10 -9.78 -4.33
N ARG A 133 -11.58 -8.92 -3.44
CA ARG A 133 -11.27 -9.31 -2.05
C ARG A 133 -12.55 -9.64 -1.28
N PHE A 134 -13.62 -8.87 -1.48
CA PHE A 134 -14.92 -9.14 -0.87
C PHE A 134 -15.53 -10.44 -1.41
N LEU A 135 -15.46 -10.66 -2.73
CA LEU A 135 -15.93 -11.90 -3.35
C LEU A 135 -15.16 -13.11 -2.84
N GLY A 136 -13.83 -13.02 -2.74
CA GLY A 136 -13.00 -14.08 -2.18
C GLY A 136 -13.40 -14.46 -0.75
N GLU A 137 -13.68 -13.48 0.12
CA GLU A 137 -14.14 -13.82 1.47
C GLU A 137 -15.58 -14.28 1.54
N ALA A 138 -16.47 -13.86 0.64
CA ALA A 138 -17.81 -14.43 0.53
C ALA A 138 -17.73 -15.93 0.18
N LEU A 139 -16.88 -16.29 -0.77
CA LEU A 139 -16.63 -17.69 -1.15
C LEU A 139 -15.98 -18.49 -0.02
N ASN A 140 -15.04 -17.91 0.73
CA ASN A 140 -14.45 -18.58 1.89
C ASN A 140 -15.47 -18.81 3.01
N GLN A 141 -16.35 -17.84 3.26
CA GLN A 141 -17.44 -18.01 4.24
C GLN A 141 -18.43 -19.09 3.79
N LEU A 142 -18.83 -19.08 2.51
CA LEU A 142 -19.62 -20.15 1.93
C LEU A 142 -18.94 -21.51 2.14
N ALA A 143 -17.69 -21.69 1.72
CA ALA A 143 -16.97 -22.94 1.92
C ALA A 143 -16.95 -23.35 3.41
N GLY A 144 -16.70 -22.42 4.33
CA GLY A 144 -16.75 -22.67 5.76
C GLY A 144 -18.12 -23.12 6.29
N THR A 145 -19.21 -22.67 5.68
CA THR A 145 -20.56 -23.10 6.05
C THR A 145 -20.82 -24.56 5.66
N TYR A 146 -20.40 -24.96 4.46
CA TYR A 146 -20.61 -26.30 3.94
C TYR A 146 -19.66 -27.33 4.58
N PHE A 147 -18.39 -26.99 4.75
CA PHE A 147 -17.37 -27.95 5.23
C PHE A 147 -17.19 -27.96 6.74
N SER A 148 -17.61 -26.91 7.46
CA SER A 148 -17.31 -26.77 8.89
C SER A 148 -18.49 -26.27 9.72
N SER A 149 -19.71 -26.30 9.16
CA SER A 149 -20.95 -25.88 9.82
C SER A 149 -20.87 -24.47 10.44
N LYS A 150 -20.02 -23.60 9.89
CA LYS A 150 -19.95 -22.19 10.30
C LYS A 150 -21.17 -21.43 9.78
N THR A 151 -21.64 -20.44 10.51
CA THR A 151 -22.77 -19.63 10.06
C THR A 151 -22.33 -18.64 8.98
N LEU A 152 -23.05 -18.57 7.86
CA LEU A 152 -22.83 -17.56 6.85
C LEU A 152 -23.28 -16.22 7.41
N ILE A 153 -22.37 -15.25 7.37
CA ILE A 153 -22.68 -13.95 7.91
C ILE A 153 -23.31 -13.08 6.83
N PHE A 154 -24.39 -12.36 7.15
CA PHE A 154 -25.18 -11.60 6.20
C PHE A 154 -24.80 -10.10 6.16
N PRO A 155 -24.08 -9.63 5.12
CA PRO A 155 -23.52 -8.28 5.09
C PRO A 155 -24.51 -7.26 4.49
N LEU A 156 -25.65 -7.03 5.14
CA LEU A 156 -26.72 -6.16 4.63
C LEU A 156 -26.23 -4.77 4.18
N GLY A 157 -25.30 -4.17 4.92
CA GLY A 157 -24.73 -2.86 4.58
C GLY A 157 -23.96 -2.88 3.25
N ILE A 158 -23.24 -3.97 2.96
CA ILE A 158 -22.53 -4.17 1.70
C ILE A 158 -23.54 -4.31 0.56
N LEU A 159 -24.54 -5.17 0.74
CA LEU A 159 -25.58 -5.44 -0.27
C LEU A 159 -26.31 -4.16 -0.68
N LYS A 160 -26.75 -3.35 0.30
CA LYS A 160 -27.39 -2.05 0.02
C LYS A 160 -26.47 -1.06 -0.70
N LYS A 161 -25.16 -1.13 -0.45
CA LYS A 161 -24.21 -0.29 -1.17
C LYS A 161 -24.07 -0.73 -2.63
N ILE A 162 -24.03 -2.04 -2.89
CA ILE A 162 -24.03 -2.58 -4.25
C ILE A 162 -25.27 -2.12 -5.00
N GLU A 163 -26.45 -2.25 -4.39
CA GLU A 163 -27.72 -1.81 -4.99
C GLU A 163 -27.69 -0.32 -5.38
N LYS A 164 -27.17 0.56 -4.50
CA LYS A 164 -27.05 1.99 -4.79
C LYS A 164 -26.06 2.31 -5.92
N GLN A 165 -25.00 1.52 -6.04
CA GLN A 165 -23.93 1.75 -7.02
C GLN A 165 -24.16 1.00 -8.32
N TRP A 166 -25.18 0.15 -8.41
CA TRP A 166 -25.41 -0.77 -9.51
C TRP A 166 -25.40 -0.08 -10.88
N ASN A 167 -26.17 1.00 -11.02
CA ASN A 167 -26.28 1.77 -12.27
C ASN A 167 -25.01 2.57 -12.63
N GLN A 168 -24.06 2.68 -11.70
CA GLN A 168 -22.78 3.39 -11.88
C GLN A 168 -21.63 2.45 -12.27
N LEU A 169 -21.91 1.14 -12.40
CA LEU A 169 -20.96 0.12 -12.83
C LEU A 169 -20.97 0.01 -14.35
N SER A 170 -20.01 0.68 -15.00
CA SER A 170 -19.76 0.56 -16.45
C SER A 170 -18.78 -0.56 -16.80
N ASP A 171 -17.83 -0.86 -15.92
CA ASP A 171 -16.83 -1.90 -16.12
C ASP A 171 -17.48 -3.30 -15.99
N VAL A 172 -17.45 -4.06 -17.09
CA VAL A 172 -18.06 -5.38 -17.21
C VAL A 172 -17.49 -6.35 -16.18
N SER A 173 -16.16 -6.41 -16.01
CA SER A 173 -15.51 -7.35 -15.08
C SER A 173 -15.90 -7.04 -13.64
N LYS A 174 -15.85 -5.75 -13.26
CA LYS A 174 -16.25 -5.35 -11.91
C LYS A 174 -17.74 -5.56 -11.67
N LYS A 175 -18.57 -5.27 -12.66
CA LYS A 175 -20.01 -5.51 -12.58
C LYS A 175 -20.31 -6.99 -12.41
N THR A 176 -19.61 -7.87 -13.11
CA THR A 176 -19.69 -9.32 -12.91
C THR A 176 -19.30 -9.72 -11.49
N GLN A 177 -18.19 -9.22 -10.94
CA GLN A 177 -17.78 -9.51 -9.56
C GLN A 177 -18.82 -9.05 -8.52
N PHE A 178 -19.40 -7.86 -8.71
CA PHE A 178 -20.50 -7.36 -7.88
C PHE A 178 -21.76 -8.22 -8.01
N ALA A 179 -22.13 -8.60 -9.24
CA ALA A 179 -23.28 -9.44 -9.53
C ALA A 179 -23.11 -10.81 -8.86
N THR A 180 -21.93 -11.42 -8.96
CA THR A 180 -21.62 -12.71 -8.35
C THR A 180 -21.72 -12.64 -6.84
N PHE A 181 -21.11 -11.62 -6.22
CA PHE A 181 -21.20 -11.40 -4.78
C PHE A 181 -22.67 -11.26 -4.32
N TYR A 182 -23.43 -10.44 -5.04
CA TYR A 182 -24.83 -10.18 -4.72
C TYR A 182 -25.67 -11.45 -4.86
N ALA A 183 -25.49 -12.21 -5.94
CA ALA A 183 -26.17 -13.46 -6.21
C ALA A 183 -25.95 -14.48 -5.09
N ILE A 184 -24.69 -14.70 -4.65
CA ILE A 184 -24.34 -15.60 -3.54
C ILE A 184 -25.24 -15.34 -2.32
N TYR A 185 -25.30 -14.10 -1.86
CA TYR A 185 -26.04 -13.78 -0.65
C TYR A 185 -27.55 -13.82 -0.85
N VAL A 186 -28.04 -13.54 -2.06
CA VAL A 186 -29.47 -13.69 -2.37
C VAL A 186 -29.88 -15.15 -2.32
N PHE A 187 -29.11 -16.05 -2.94
CA PHE A 187 -29.40 -17.49 -2.92
C PHE A 187 -29.47 -18.01 -1.48
N GLU A 188 -28.44 -17.74 -0.69
CA GLU A 188 -28.38 -18.16 0.71
C GLU A 188 -29.48 -17.52 1.58
N SER A 189 -29.88 -16.28 1.28
CA SER A 189 -30.92 -15.58 2.05
C SER A 189 -32.32 -16.18 1.91
N ARG A 190 -32.61 -16.84 0.77
CA ARG A 190 -33.89 -17.50 0.51
C ARG A 190 -34.07 -18.77 1.34
N LEU A 191 -32.98 -19.33 1.89
CA LEU A 191 -33.03 -20.39 2.89
C LEU A 191 -33.42 -19.88 4.29
N SER A 192 -33.42 -18.57 4.51
CA SER A 192 -33.48 -17.96 5.85
C SER A 192 -34.52 -16.82 5.97
N ASP A 193 -35.53 -16.75 5.09
CA ASP A 193 -36.56 -15.68 5.04
C ASP A 193 -36.02 -14.24 4.93
N ARG A 194 -34.76 -14.09 4.48
CA ARG A 194 -34.08 -12.80 4.34
C ARG A 194 -34.29 -12.17 2.96
N GLU A 195 -35.06 -12.82 2.09
CA GLU A 195 -35.33 -12.37 0.72
C GLU A 195 -35.94 -10.96 0.66
N LYS A 196 -36.76 -10.58 1.65
CA LYS A 196 -37.41 -9.27 1.75
C LYS A 196 -36.46 -8.07 1.77
N PHE A 197 -35.18 -8.29 2.03
CA PHE A 197 -34.19 -7.23 2.12
C PHE A 197 -33.55 -6.85 0.78
N PHE A 198 -33.84 -7.60 -0.28
CA PHE A 198 -33.21 -7.43 -1.59
C PHE A 198 -34.10 -6.68 -2.58
N ASN A 199 -33.48 -5.85 -3.40
CA ASN A 199 -34.12 -5.26 -4.55
C ASN A 199 -34.24 -6.29 -5.70
N GLN A 200 -35.47 -6.73 -5.98
CA GLN A 200 -35.76 -7.75 -7.00
C GLN A 200 -35.42 -7.28 -8.42
N ASN A 201 -35.49 -5.98 -8.71
CA ASN A 201 -35.13 -5.46 -10.04
C ASN A 201 -33.62 -5.61 -10.27
N ILE A 202 -32.81 -5.20 -9.28
CA ILE A 202 -31.35 -5.31 -9.34
C ILE A 202 -30.93 -6.78 -9.38
N LEU A 203 -31.64 -7.66 -8.67
CA LEU A 203 -31.41 -9.10 -8.76
C LEU A 203 -31.62 -9.63 -10.19
N ASN A 204 -32.74 -9.29 -10.83
CA ASN A 204 -33.00 -9.75 -12.20
C ASN A 204 -31.92 -9.22 -13.15
N GLU A 205 -31.57 -7.94 -13.06
CA GLU A 205 -30.50 -7.35 -13.87
C GLU A 205 -29.14 -8.01 -13.62
N ALA A 206 -28.82 -8.35 -12.36
CA ALA A 206 -27.58 -9.01 -12.01
C ALA A 206 -27.50 -10.43 -12.60
N LEU A 207 -28.60 -11.17 -12.56
CA LEU A 207 -28.67 -12.51 -13.13
C LEU A 207 -28.63 -12.47 -14.66
N ASP A 208 -29.33 -11.53 -15.29
CA ASP A 208 -29.27 -11.34 -16.74
C ASP A 208 -27.85 -10.97 -17.19
N HIS A 209 -27.16 -10.10 -16.44
CA HIS A 209 -25.76 -9.77 -16.67
C HIS A 209 -24.84 -11.00 -16.53
N LEU A 210 -25.04 -11.82 -15.50
CA LEU A 210 -24.27 -13.05 -15.29
C LEU A 210 -24.50 -14.08 -16.40
N ASN A 211 -25.73 -14.23 -16.88
CA ASN A 211 -26.06 -15.13 -18.00
C ASN A 211 -25.40 -14.68 -19.31
N GLN A 212 -25.31 -13.37 -19.54
CA GLN A 212 -24.67 -12.83 -20.73
C GLN A 212 -23.13 -12.82 -20.65
N THR A 213 -22.56 -12.91 -19.44
CA THR A 213 -21.11 -12.84 -19.24
C THR A 213 -20.52 -14.20 -18.88
N LEU A 214 -19.80 -14.79 -19.83
CA LEU A 214 -18.98 -15.97 -19.57
C LEU A 214 -17.74 -15.56 -18.77
N SER A 215 -17.78 -15.79 -17.45
CA SER A 215 -16.67 -15.50 -16.54
C SER A 215 -16.39 -16.69 -15.63
N ILE A 216 -15.20 -16.71 -15.01
CA ILE A 216 -14.85 -17.77 -14.05
C ILE A 216 -15.75 -17.69 -12.81
N GLU A 217 -16.18 -16.47 -12.43
CA GLU A 217 -17.13 -16.22 -11.36
C GLU A 217 -18.52 -16.78 -11.69
N THR A 218 -19.00 -16.59 -12.92
CA THR A 218 -20.27 -17.16 -13.42
C THR A 218 -20.21 -18.69 -13.43
N LEU A 219 -19.10 -19.26 -13.93
CA LEU A 219 -18.90 -20.71 -13.98
C LEU A 219 -18.85 -21.31 -12.57
N ALA A 220 -18.17 -20.65 -11.63
CA ALA A 220 -18.12 -21.07 -10.24
C ALA A 220 -19.51 -21.09 -9.60
N LEU A 221 -20.34 -20.06 -9.82
CA LEU A 221 -21.73 -20.05 -9.37
C LEU A 221 -22.53 -21.20 -9.99
N HIS A 222 -22.41 -21.39 -11.30
CA HIS A 222 -23.14 -22.44 -12.00
C HIS A 222 -22.78 -23.82 -11.47
N PHE A 223 -21.48 -24.11 -11.32
CA PHE A 223 -20.99 -25.35 -10.74
C PHE A 223 -21.47 -25.55 -9.29
N PHE A 224 -21.46 -24.48 -8.51
CA PHE A 224 -21.91 -24.51 -7.12
C PHE A 224 -23.40 -24.86 -7.01
N TYR A 225 -24.26 -24.20 -7.77
CA TYR A 225 -25.71 -24.44 -7.67
C TYR A 225 -26.18 -25.70 -8.41
N THR A 226 -25.46 -26.17 -9.43
CA THR A 226 -25.75 -27.46 -10.10
C THR A 226 -25.47 -28.64 -9.19
N SER A 227 -24.49 -28.52 -8.29
CA SER A 227 -24.13 -29.56 -7.33
C SER A 227 -25.13 -29.68 -6.16
N TYR A 228 -25.95 -28.66 -5.91
CA TYR A 228 -26.94 -28.62 -4.82
C TYR A 228 -28.36 -28.23 -5.31
N PRO A 229 -28.99 -29.01 -6.20
CA PRO A 229 -30.20 -28.61 -6.92
C PRO A 229 -31.49 -28.62 -6.07
N SER A 230 -31.51 -29.33 -4.93
CA SER A 230 -32.74 -29.55 -4.13
C SER A 230 -33.26 -28.29 -3.42
N GLN A 231 -32.48 -27.20 -3.39
CA GLN A 231 -32.78 -26.00 -2.59
C GLN A 231 -33.09 -24.74 -3.43
N TYR A 232 -32.83 -24.71 -4.74
CA TYR A 232 -32.73 -23.45 -5.50
C TYR A 232 -33.59 -23.38 -6.79
N SER A 233 -34.73 -24.07 -6.84
CA SER A 233 -35.44 -24.44 -8.08
C SER A 233 -35.87 -23.30 -9.03
N ILE A 234 -36.15 -22.08 -8.57
CA ILE A 234 -36.72 -21.01 -9.42
C ILE A 234 -35.64 -20.14 -10.08
N LEU A 235 -34.62 -19.74 -9.31
CA LEU A 235 -33.52 -18.93 -9.82
C LEU A 235 -32.49 -19.78 -10.58
N PHE A 236 -32.32 -21.04 -10.18
CA PHE A 236 -31.54 -22.03 -10.93
C PHE A 236 -32.04 -22.15 -12.38
N ARG A 237 -33.36 -22.18 -12.60
CA ARG A 237 -33.94 -22.19 -13.96
C ARG A 237 -33.60 -20.92 -14.76
N LYS A 238 -33.52 -19.75 -14.13
CA LYS A 238 -33.12 -18.51 -14.81
C LYS A 238 -31.63 -18.48 -15.16
N LEU A 239 -30.76 -19.03 -14.31
CA LEU A 239 -29.32 -19.13 -14.57
C LEU A 239 -28.94 -20.24 -15.56
N MET A 240 -29.80 -21.25 -15.72
CA MET A 240 -29.57 -22.42 -16.58
C MET A 240 -30.13 -22.26 -18.00
N ASN A 241 -30.75 -21.12 -18.34
CA ASN A 241 -31.17 -20.81 -19.71
C ASN A 241 -29.97 -20.34 -20.56
N PHE A 242 -28.96 -21.21 -20.65
CA PHE A 242 -27.92 -21.15 -21.69
C PHE A 242 -28.41 -21.88 -22.94
#